data_AF-K1UG92-F1
#
_entry.id   AF-K1UG92-F1
#
_cell.length_a   1.000
_cell.length_b   1.000
_cell.length_c   1.000
_cell.angle_alpha   90.00
_cell.angle_beta   90.00
_cell.angle_gamma   90.00
#
_symmetry.space_group_name_H-M   'P 1'
#
loop_
_entity.id
_entity.type
_entity.pdbx_description
1 polymer ?
#
loop_
_entity_poly.entity_id
_entity_poly.type
_entity_poly.pdbx_seq_one_letter_code
_entity_poly.pdbx_strand_id
1 'polypeptide(L)'
;MTKKRYLAEFAKLRHIDPPYTNWLLFSSTIESFMAKAGGDFDEYRVNSACRKVEEWYVGDGWYADGPVFAFDYYSGYVFHPMYLETLQAMVDAKVNSRLDYQKYYDRELKRCQKYSIILERFISPEGTFPAFGRSIPYRMATMQPLALMA
;
A
#
# COMPACT_ATOMS: atom_id res chain seq x y z
N MET A 1 19.68 22.29 -0.46
CA MET A 1 18.41 23.06 -0.36
C MET A 1 17.17 22.26 -0.77
N THR A 2 17.23 21.44 -1.82
CA THR A 2 16.05 20.76 -2.39
C THR A 2 15.42 19.70 -1.48
N LYS A 3 16.22 18.78 -0.90
CA LYS A 3 15.71 17.69 -0.02
C LYS A 3 14.93 18.22 1.20
N LYS A 4 15.50 19.19 1.93
CA LYS A 4 14.87 19.79 3.12
C LYS A 4 13.53 20.45 2.80
N ARG A 5 13.38 21.05 1.61
CA ARG A 5 12.11 21.65 1.15
C ARG A 5 11.05 20.57 0.94
N TYR A 6 11.37 19.47 0.25
CA TYR A 6 10.41 18.37 0.06
C TYR A 6 9.95 17.78 1.39
N LEU A 7 10.85 17.51 2.32
CA LEU A 7 10.48 17.00 3.65
C LEU A 7 9.58 17.98 4.41
N ALA A 8 9.87 19.28 4.33
CA ALA A 8 9.03 20.30 4.96
C ALA A 8 7.63 20.39 4.34
N GLU A 9 7.51 20.28 3.01
CA GLU A 9 6.19 20.28 2.34
C GLU A 9 5.40 19.01 2.63
N PHE A 10 6.04 17.83 2.67
CA PHE A 10 5.37 16.58 3.04
C PHE A 10 4.88 16.61 4.49
N ALA A 11 5.67 17.14 5.42
CA ALA A 11 5.25 17.27 6.82
C ALA A 11 4.00 18.16 6.97
N LYS A 12 3.78 19.14 6.08
CA LYS A 12 2.54 19.93 6.10
C LYS A 12 1.30 19.09 5.84
N LEU A 13 1.39 17.97 5.13
CA LEU A 13 0.24 17.11 4.80
C LEU A 13 -0.36 16.41 6.04
N ARG A 14 0.31 16.44 7.18
CA ARG A 14 -0.19 15.90 8.47
C ARG A 14 -1.48 16.54 8.96
N HIS A 15 -1.88 17.71 8.44
CA HIS A 15 -3.19 18.31 8.76
C HIS A 15 -4.38 17.56 8.11
N ILE A 16 -4.11 16.67 7.17
CA ILE A 16 -5.13 15.86 6.50
C ILE A 16 -5.36 14.60 7.34
N ASP A 17 -6.61 14.44 7.79
CA ASP A 17 -7.07 13.23 8.45
C ASP A 17 -7.69 12.29 7.41
N PRO A 18 -6.99 11.20 7.04
CA PRO A 18 -7.52 10.26 6.06
C PRO A 18 -8.76 9.54 6.59
N PRO A 19 -9.78 9.27 5.74
CA PRO A 19 -10.87 8.39 6.11
C PRO A 19 -10.36 6.97 6.40
N TYR A 20 -11.14 6.18 7.14
CA TYR A 20 -10.85 4.78 7.47
C TYR A 20 -11.04 3.84 6.27
N THR A 21 -10.20 4.02 5.26
CA THR A 21 -10.14 3.26 4.00
C THR A 21 -8.68 3.11 3.59
N ASN A 22 -8.43 2.63 2.37
CA ASN A 22 -7.11 2.59 1.75
C ASN A 22 -6.35 3.93 1.79
N TRP A 23 -7.04 5.06 2.02
CA TRP A 23 -6.43 6.39 2.22
C TRP A 23 -5.40 6.44 3.35
N LEU A 24 -5.48 5.54 4.34
CA LEU A 24 -4.45 5.42 5.38
C LEU A 24 -3.06 5.12 4.79
N LEU A 25 -2.99 4.37 3.68
CA LEU A 25 -1.74 4.02 3.03
C LEU A 25 -1.06 5.22 2.38
N PHE A 26 -1.82 6.22 1.93
CA PHE A 26 -1.22 7.45 1.38
C PHE A 26 -0.44 8.20 2.45
N SER A 27 -1.01 8.30 3.66
CA SER A 27 -0.30 8.89 4.79
C SER A 27 0.92 8.04 5.18
N SER A 28 0.80 6.71 5.19
CA SER A 28 1.94 5.85 5.59
C SER A 28 3.08 5.88 4.58
N THR A 29 2.79 5.90 3.28
CA THR A 29 3.81 5.97 2.22
C THR A 29 4.60 7.28 2.28
N ILE A 30 3.94 8.40 2.57
CA ILE A 30 4.63 9.70 2.71
C ILE A 30 5.54 9.68 3.94
N GLU A 31 5.04 9.23 5.09
CA GLU A 31 5.83 9.19 6.33
C GLU A 31 6.98 8.18 6.24
N SER A 32 6.77 7.00 5.65
CA SER A 32 7.83 6.02 5.46
C SER A 32 8.91 6.50 4.47
N PHE A 33 8.52 7.23 3.42
CA PHE A 33 9.46 7.91 2.54
C PHE A 33 10.31 8.92 3.30
N MET A 34 9.69 9.75 4.16
CA MET A 34 10.43 10.70 5.00
C MET A 34 11.41 9.99 5.93
N ALA A 35 11.00 8.86 6.53
CA ALA A 35 11.88 8.02 7.34
C ALA A 35 13.09 7.50 6.54
N LYS A 36 12.86 6.91 5.37
CA LYS A 36 13.91 6.43 4.45
C LYS A 36 14.84 7.55 4.00
N ALA A 37 14.30 8.75 3.82
CA ALA A 37 15.08 9.93 3.48
C ALA A 37 15.88 10.50 4.66
N GLY A 38 15.78 9.95 5.87
CA GLY A 38 16.43 10.46 7.08
C GLY A 38 15.83 11.78 7.58
N GLY A 39 14.57 12.03 7.25
CA GLY A 39 13.79 13.15 7.77
C GLY A 39 13.05 12.78 9.05
N ASP A 40 12.42 13.79 9.67
CA ASP A 40 11.46 13.57 10.74
C ASP A 40 10.18 12.93 10.16
N PHE A 41 9.66 11.91 10.83
CA PHE A 41 8.50 11.14 10.37
C PHE A 41 7.61 10.76 11.56
N ASP A 42 6.32 10.58 11.28
CA ASP A 42 5.32 10.17 12.24
C ASP A 42 5.15 8.64 12.22
N GLU A 43 5.85 7.96 13.13
CA GLU A 43 5.78 6.51 13.28
C GLU A 43 4.36 6.02 13.62
N TYR A 44 3.56 6.81 14.32
CA TYR A 44 2.19 6.42 14.69
C TYR A 44 1.30 6.28 13.46
N ARG A 45 1.42 7.22 12.50
CA ARG A 45 0.69 7.15 11.21
C ARG A 45 1.07 5.92 10.40
N VAL A 46 2.35 5.55 10.37
CA VAL A 46 2.80 4.33 9.70
C VAL A 46 2.26 3.08 10.40
N ASN A 47 2.47 2.97 11.71
CA ASN A 47 2.06 1.79 12.49
C ASN A 47 0.55 1.56 12.50
N SER A 48 -0.25 2.63 12.60
CA SER A 48 -1.71 2.53 12.59
C SER A 48 -2.25 2.08 11.23
N ALA A 49 -1.70 2.61 10.13
CA ALA A 49 -2.02 2.16 8.79
C ALA A 49 -1.69 0.67 8.59
N CYS A 50 -0.47 0.24 8.96
CA CYS A 50 -0.06 -1.17 8.86
C CYS A 50 -1.04 -2.10 9.60
N ARG A 51 -1.41 -1.76 10.84
CA ARG A 51 -2.37 -2.57 11.61
C ARG A 51 -3.75 -2.62 10.97
N LYS A 52 -4.24 -1.50 10.43
CA LYS A 52 -5.54 -1.45 9.76
C LYS A 52 -5.56 -2.28 8.48
N VAL A 53 -4.48 -2.25 7.71
CA VAL A 53 -4.32 -3.11 6.52
C VAL A 53 -4.38 -4.58 6.91
N GLU A 54 -3.71 -4.99 8.00
CA GLU A 54 -3.81 -6.37 8.51
C GLU A 54 -5.24 -6.75 8.91
N GLU A 55 -5.98 -5.85 9.57
CA GLU A 55 -7.39 -6.07 9.94
C GLU A 55 -8.31 -6.22 8.70
N TRP A 56 -7.98 -5.55 7.60
CA TRP A 56 -8.77 -5.57 6.37
C TRP A 56 -8.42 -6.72 5.43
N TYR A 57 -7.42 -7.53 5.73
CA TYR A 57 -7.07 -8.68 4.90
C TYR A 57 -8.16 -9.75 4.97
N VAL A 58 -8.82 -10.03 3.83
CA VAL A 58 -9.94 -10.99 3.78
C VAL A 58 -9.56 -12.37 3.22
N GLY A 59 -8.35 -12.50 2.64
CA GLY A 59 -7.85 -13.77 2.10
C GLY A 59 -7.49 -13.67 0.62
N ASP A 60 -6.66 -14.62 0.16
CA ASP A 60 -6.21 -14.74 -1.24
C ASP A 60 -5.67 -13.45 -1.88
N GLY A 61 -5.06 -12.57 -1.08
CA GLY A 61 -4.53 -11.28 -1.55
C GLY A 61 -5.55 -10.13 -1.57
N TRP A 62 -6.80 -10.36 -1.18
CA TRP A 62 -7.84 -9.33 -1.20
C TRP A 62 -7.93 -8.56 0.13
N TYR A 63 -8.31 -7.28 0.01
CA TYR A 63 -8.53 -6.37 1.12
C TYR A 63 -9.93 -5.75 1.07
N ALA A 64 -10.55 -5.56 2.24
CA ALA A 64 -11.92 -5.05 2.36
C ALA A 64 -12.08 -3.54 2.15
N ASP A 65 -11.01 -2.74 2.20
CA ASP A 65 -11.08 -1.28 2.06
C ASP A 65 -12.03 -0.61 3.06
N GLY A 66 -11.92 -0.99 4.34
CA GLY A 66 -12.77 -0.50 5.41
C GLY A 66 -13.59 -1.62 6.07
N PRO A 67 -14.71 -1.28 6.73
CA PRO A 67 -15.48 -2.25 7.53
C PRO A 67 -16.28 -3.26 6.67
N VAL A 68 -16.50 -2.97 5.39
CA VAL A 68 -17.30 -3.81 4.49
C VAL A 68 -16.47 -4.13 3.27
N PHE A 69 -16.35 -5.43 2.96
CA PHE A 69 -15.63 -5.89 1.78
C PHE A 69 -16.29 -5.38 0.49
N ALA A 70 -15.52 -4.65 -0.31
CA ALA A 70 -15.86 -4.31 -1.68
C ALA A 70 -14.97 -5.10 -2.64
N PHE A 71 -15.59 -5.84 -3.56
CA PHE A 71 -14.85 -6.54 -4.61
C PHE A 71 -14.49 -5.55 -5.73
N ASP A 72 -13.26 -5.03 -5.68
CA ASP A 72 -12.70 -4.10 -6.65
C ASP A 72 -11.17 -4.17 -6.68
N TYR A 73 -10.56 -3.40 -7.58
CA TYR A 73 -9.12 -3.47 -7.83
C TYR A 73 -8.26 -2.61 -6.88
N TYR A 74 -8.81 -2.02 -5.81
CA TYR A 74 -7.97 -1.28 -4.85
C TYR A 74 -6.92 -2.16 -4.17
N SER A 75 -7.17 -3.48 -4.06
CA SER A 75 -6.17 -4.45 -3.61
C SER A 75 -4.89 -4.36 -4.47
N GLY A 76 -5.06 -4.26 -5.79
CA GLY A 76 -3.94 -4.13 -6.73
C GLY A 76 -3.39 -2.72 -6.89
N TYR A 77 -4.22 -1.68 -6.77
CA TYR A 77 -3.79 -0.30 -7.04
C TYR A 77 -3.11 0.35 -5.84
N VAL A 78 -3.59 0.04 -4.63
CA VAL A 78 -3.23 0.76 -3.40
C VAL A 78 -2.63 -0.21 -2.39
N PHE A 79 -3.37 -1.25 -1.99
CA PHE A 79 -2.95 -2.10 -0.88
C PHE A 79 -1.59 -2.75 -1.10
N HIS A 80 -1.44 -3.62 -2.10
CA HIS A 80 -0.17 -4.28 -2.35
C HIS A 80 0.99 -3.31 -2.61
N PRO A 81 0.92 -2.41 -3.61
CA PRO A 81 2.06 -1.57 -3.95
C PRO A 81 2.46 -0.63 -2.80
N MET A 82 1.51 0.08 -2.21
CA MET A 82 1.82 1.11 -1.22
C MET A 82 2.17 0.50 0.14
N TYR A 83 1.60 -0.64 0.48
CA TYR A 83 1.95 -1.33 1.72
C TYR A 83 3.35 -1.95 1.63
N LEU A 84 3.70 -2.62 0.52
CA LEU A 84 5.06 -3.11 0.29
C LEU A 84 6.07 -1.96 0.32
N GLU A 85 5.79 -0.85 -0.36
CA GLU A 85 6.66 0.32 -0.35
C GLU A 85 6.81 0.93 1.04
N THR A 86 5.70 1.05 1.80
CA THR A 86 5.72 1.51 3.19
C THR A 86 6.65 0.64 4.02
N LEU A 87 6.43 -0.67 4.00
CA LEU A 87 7.19 -1.63 4.81
C LEU A 87 8.67 -1.66 4.43
N GLN A 88 8.99 -1.71 3.13
CA GLN A 88 10.36 -1.68 2.65
C GLN A 88 11.07 -0.39 3.04
N ALA A 89 10.40 0.77 2.93
CA ALA A 89 10.99 2.04 3.32
C ALA A 89 11.32 2.10 4.82
N MET A 90 10.49 1.50 5.67
CA MET A 90 10.78 1.40 7.11
C MET A 90 11.94 0.46 7.43
N VAL A 91 12.05 -0.66 6.69
CA VAL A 91 13.21 -1.58 6.78
C VAL A 91 14.50 -0.86 6.34
N ASP A 92 14.48 -0.18 5.20
CA ASP A 92 15.63 0.55 4.65
C ASP A 92 16.09 1.67 5.61
N ALA A 93 15.13 2.35 6.24
CA ALA A 93 15.37 3.37 7.25
C ALA A 93 15.90 2.79 8.58
N LYS A 94 15.91 1.46 8.75
CA LYS A 94 16.29 0.74 9.98
C LYS A 94 15.50 1.22 11.20
N VAL A 95 14.22 1.55 11.00
CA VAL A 95 13.36 2.02 12.10
C VAL A 95 13.11 0.87 13.07
N ASN A 96 13.53 1.07 14.32
CA ASN A 96 13.25 0.14 15.41
C ASN A 96 11.97 0.57 16.11
N SER A 97 10.87 -0.12 15.81
CA SER A 97 9.54 0.17 16.35
C SER A 97 8.93 -1.05 17.03
N ARG A 98 7.68 -0.92 17.51
CA ARG A 98 6.88 -2.06 17.97
C ARG A 98 6.52 -3.05 16.85
N LEU A 99 6.52 -2.63 15.60
CA LEU A 99 6.28 -3.50 14.46
C LEU A 99 7.60 -4.03 13.92
N ASP A 100 7.63 -5.35 13.71
CA ASP A 100 8.65 -6.00 12.91
C ASP A 100 8.31 -5.82 11.42
N TYR A 101 8.83 -4.74 10.84
CA TYR A 101 8.55 -4.37 9.45
C TYR A 101 9.01 -5.44 8.44
N GLN A 102 10.10 -6.15 8.72
CA GLN A 102 10.57 -7.23 7.84
C GLN A 102 9.58 -8.38 7.82
N LYS A 103 9.10 -8.82 8.99
CA LYS A 103 8.09 -9.88 9.07
C LYS A 103 6.78 -9.49 8.39
N TYR A 104 6.39 -8.22 8.50
CA TYR A 104 5.21 -7.70 7.80
C TYR A 104 5.43 -7.69 6.29
N TYR A 105 6.61 -7.24 5.83
CA TYR A 105 6.99 -7.23 4.42
C TYR A 105 6.96 -8.62 3.81
N ASP A 106 7.58 -9.61 4.46
CA ASP A 106 7.63 -10.99 3.97
C ASP A 106 6.24 -11.62 3.85
N ARG A 107 5.33 -11.26 4.77
CA ARG A 107 3.93 -11.69 4.72
C ARG A 107 3.18 -11.00 3.59
N GLU A 108 3.36 -9.69 3.45
CA GLU A 108 2.68 -8.92 2.40
C GLU A 108 3.15 -9.33 1.00
N LEU A 109 4.44 -9.63 0.83
CA LEU A 109 4.98 -10.13 -0.43
C LEU A 109 4.27 -11.41 -0.87
N LYS A 110 4.05 -12.35 0.06
CA LYS A 110 3.30 -13.58 -0.23
C LYS A 110 1.84 -13.31 -0.61
N ARG A 111 1.20 -12.32 0.00
CA ARG A 111 -0.18 -11.91 -0.34
C ARG A 111 -0.24 -11.28 -1.73
N CYS A 112 0.71 -10.40 -2.05
CA CYS A 112 0.85 -9.79 -3.37
C CYS A 112 1.09 -10.85 -4.46
N GLN A 113 1.99 -11.81 -4.23
CA GLN A 113 2.21 -12.95 -5.13
C GLN A 113 0.92 -13.75 -5.37
N LYS A 114 0.15 -14.02 -4.30
CA LYS A 114 -1.12 -14.73 -4.40
C LYS A 114 -2.15 -13.96 -5.23
N TYR A 115 -2.26 -12.65 -5.02
CA TYR A 115 -3.12 -11.78 -5.81
C TYR A 115 -2.69 -11.73 -7.29
N SER A 116 -1.38 -11.66 -7.56
CA SER A 116 -0.84 -11.65 -8.92
C SER A 116 -1.25 -12.90 -9.72
N ILE A 117 -1.25 -14.09 -9.09
CA ILE A 117 -1.74 -15.32 -9.74
C ILE A 117 -3.22 -15.21 -10.15
N ILE A 118 -4.05 -14.56 -9.32
CA ILE A 118 -5.47 -14.33 -9.64
C ILE A 118 -5.59 -13.32 -10.77
N LEU A 119 -4.81 -12.25 -10.70
CA LEU A 119 -4.82 -11.18 -11.68
C LEU A 119 -4.36 -11.67 -13.08
N GLU A 120 -3.34 -12.53 -13.15
CA GLU A 120 -2.95 -13.20 -14.40
C GLU A 120 -4.11 -14.00 -15.01
N ARG A 121 -4.88 -14.71 -14.17
CA ARG A 121 -6.06 -15.48 -14.62
C ARG A 121 -7.22 -14.60 -15.07
N PHE A 122 -7.20 -13.31 -14.74
CA PHE A 122 -8.17 -12.33 -15.23
C PHE A 122 -7.80 -11.77 -16.59
N ILE A 123 -6.57 -11.99 -17.07
CA ILE A 123 -6.17 -11.57 -18.41
C ILE A 123 -6.71 -12.60 -19.40
N SER A 124 -7.60 -12.13 -20.29
CA SER A 124 -8.12 -12.97 -21.37
C SER A 124 -7.05 -13.16 -22.45
N PRO A 125 -7.13 -14.23 -23.26
CA PRO A 125 -6.23 -14.44 -24.41
C PRO A 125 -6.22 -13.27 -25.41
N GLU A 126 -7.27 -12.46 -25.43
CA GLU A 126 -7.40 -11.26 -26.27
C GLU A 126 -6.72 -10.01 -25.66
N GLY A 127 -6.05 -10.16 -24.50
CA GLY A 127 -5.36 -9.08 -23.80
C GLY A 127 -6.29 -8.13 -23.02
N THR A 128 -7.52 -8.55 -22.75
CA THR A 128 -8.50 -7.79 -21.96
C THR A 128 -8.59 -8.30 -20.53
N PHE A 129 -9.27 -7.58 -19.64
CA PHE A 129 -9.58 -8.04 -18.29
C PHE A 129 -10.98 -7.57 -17.84
N PRO A 130 -11.63 -8.28 -16.90
CA PRO A 130 -12.96 -7.93 -16.40
C PRO A 130 -13.07 -6.49 -15.88
N ALA A 131 -14.08 -5.76 -16.33
CA ALA A 131 -14.37 -4.43 -15.82
C ALA A 131 -15.36 -4.52 -14.64
N PHE A 132 -14.84 -4.49 -13.41
CA PHE A 132 -15.69 -4.51 -12.20
C PHE A 132 -15.19 -3.57 -11.10
N GLY A 133 -16.07 -3.37 -10.12
CA GLY A 133 -15.76 -2.62 -8.92
C GLY A 133 -15.77 -1.10 -9.10
N ARG A 134 -15.66 -0.40 -7.98
CA ARG A 134 -15.67 1.08 -7.92
C ARG A 134 -14.43 1.71 -8.56
N SER A 135 -13.35 0.93 -8.64
CA SER A 135 -12.03 1.38 -9.04
C SER A 135 -11.81 1.38 -10.56
N ILE A 136 -12.74 0.88 -11.37
CA ILE A 136 -12.56 0.77 -12.83
C ILE A 136 -12.23 2.10 -13.56
N PRO A 137 -12.61 3.31 -13.08
CA PRO A 137 -12.12 4.56 -13.66
C PRO A 137 -10.58 4.67 -13.67
N TYR A 138 -9.88 4.00 -12.74
CA TYR A 138 -8.42 4.01 -12.57
C TYR A 138 -7.72 2.77 -13.16
N ARG A 139 -8.37 2.07 -14.10
CA ARG A 139 -7.96 0.79 -14.69
C ARG A 139 -6.52 0.66 -15.17
N MET A 140 -5.83 1.76 -15.47
CA MET A 140 -4.42 1.75 -15.89
C MET A 140 -3.47 1.23 -14.80
N ALA A 141 -3.87 1.27 -13.52
CA ALA A 141 -3.09 0.74 -12.41
C ALA A 141 -3.32 -0.76 -12.14
N THR A 142 -4.18 -1.43 -12.91
CA THR A 142 -4.63 -2.80 -12.59
C THR A 142 -3.53 -3.83 -12.57
N MET A 143 -2.55 -3.69 -13.45
CA MET A 143 -1.46 -4.64 -13.57
C MET A 143 -0.25 -4.29 -12.70
N GLN A 144 -0.38 -3.30 -11.80
CA GLN A 144 0.72 -2.88 -10.92
C GLN A 144 1.32 -4.04 -10.11
N PRO A 145 0.54 -4.96 -9.51
CA PRO A 145 1.12 -6.10 -8.80
C PRO A 145 1.88 -7.06 -9.72
N LEU A 146 1.47 -7.23 -10.98
CA LEU A 146 2.22 -8.05 -11.94
C LEU A 146 3.57 -7.41 -12.25
N ALA A 147 3.59 -6.10 -12.47
CA ALA A 147 4.83 -5.36 -12.72
C ALA A 147 5.79 -5.40 -11.51
N LEU A 148 5.26 -5.40 -10.29
CA LEU A 148 6.07 -5.53 -9.07
C LEU A 148 6.66 -6.92 -8.87
N MET A 149 6.00 -7.97 -9.38
CA MET A 149 6.43 -9.37 -9.22
C MET A 149 7.24 -9.91 -10.40
N ALA A 150 7.46 -9.10 -11.44
CA ALA A 150 8.18 -9.48 -12.67
C ALA A 150 9.70 -9.57 -12.50
#